data_AF-C3YE76-F1
#
_entry.id   AF-C3YE76-F1
#
_cell.length_a   1.000
_cell.length_b   1.000
_cell.length_c   1.000
_cell.angle_alpha   90.00
_cell.angle_beta   90.00
_cell.angle_gamma   90.00
#
_symmetry.space_group_name_H-M   'P 1'
#
loop_
_entity.id
_entity.type
_entity.pdbx_description
1 polymer ?
#
loop_
_entity_poly.entity_id
_entity_poly.type
_entity_poly.pdbx_seq_one_letter_code
_entity_poly.pdbx_strand_id
1 'polypeptide(L)'
;SCIPTNGWCDGEYDCSQGEDELDCGDDSCLESERQCLDGTCIPADWWCDGGYGCSQGEDESDCGGLTCYEDEFQCLNGSCISDNYWCDGEINCLQAEDENCGGDSCQESERQCLDGSCIPADWWCDGEYDCSQGEDESDC
;
A
#
# COMPACT_ATOMS: atom_id res chain seq x y z
N SER A 1 39.86 -23.67 -4.93
CA SER A 1 38.83 -24.15 -5.88
C SER A 1 38.05 -22.95 -6.37
N CYS A 2 37.53 -22.99 -7.59
CA CYS A 2 36.64 -21.94 -8.09
C CYS A 2 35.24 -22.52 -8.07
N ILE A 3 34.35 -21.91 -7.30
CA ILE A 3 32.92 -22.24 -7.28
C ILE A 3 32.17 -21.27 -8.21
N PRO A 4 31.07 -21.70 -8.82
CA PRO A 4 30.21 -20.80 -9.57
C PRO A 4 29.52 -19.81 -8.61
N THR A 5 29.13 -18.65 -9.12
CA THR A 5 28.56 -17.55 -8.30
C THR A 5 27.28 -17.93 -7.56
N ASN A 6 26.60 -18.99 -7.98
CA ASN A 6 25.41 -19.54 -7.34
C ASN A 6 25.71 -20.56 -6.23
N GLY A 7 26.98 -20.91 -6.02
CA GLY A 7 27.46 -21.69 -4.86
C GLY A 7 28.08 -20.79 -3.79
N TRP A 8 27.72 -19.50 -3.79
CA TRP A 8 28.11 -18.53 -2.78
C TRP A 8 26.85 -18.21 -1.97
N CYS A 9 26.90 -18.45 -0.66
CA CYS A 9 25.77 -18.23 0.26
C CYS A 9 24.53 -19.04 -0.13
N ASP A 10 24.74 -20.27 -0.63
CA ASP A 10 23.66 -21.16 -1.06
C ASP A 10 23.30 -22.21 0.02
N GLY A 11 23.93 -22.10 1.19
CA GLY A 11 23.71 -22.98 2.33
C GLY A 11 24.43 -24.32 2.23
N GLU A 12 25.21 -24.56 1.17
CA GLU A 12 26.03 -25.73 0.98
C GLU A 12 27.52 -25.37 1.12
N TYR A 13 28.31 -26.28 1.70
CA TYR A 13 29.75 -26.07 1.81
C TYR A 13 30.45 -26.51 0.52
N ASP A 14 30.42 -25.66 -0.50
CA ASP A 14 31.10 -25.89 -1.78
C ASP A 14 32.61 -25.59 -1.69
N CYS A 15 33.03 -24.70 -0.77
CA CYS A 15 34.44 -24.49 -0.44
C CYS A 15 34.94 -25.42 0.67
N SER A 16 36.23 -25.78 0.59
CA SER A 16 36.89 -26.76 1.47
C SER A 16 36.87 -26.45 2.98
N GLN A 17 36.50 -25.23 3.36
CA GLN A 17 36.38 -24.76 4.73
C GLN A 17 35.06 -23.99 4.96
N GLY A 18 34.11 -24.05 4.01
CA GLY A 18 32.86 -23.30 4.07
C GLY A 18 33.02 -21.78 3.96
N GLU A 19 34.11 -21.32 3.33
CA GLU A 19 34.44 -19.89 3.16
C GLU A 19 33.43 -19.14 2.30
N ASP A 20 32.74 -19.86 1.44
CA ASP A 20 31.58 -19.45 0.66
C ASP A 20 30.37 -19.04 1.50
N GLU A 21 30.32 -19.46 2.78
CA GLU A 21 29.21 -19.21 3.70
C GLU A 21 29.60 -18.30 4.88
N LEU A 22 30.84 -17.78 4.92
CA LEU A 22 31.36 -17.06 6.10
C LEU A 22 31.23 -15.52 6.04
N ASP A 23 31.04 -14.93 4.86
CA ASP A 23 31.02 -13.47 4.66
C ASP A 23 29.91 -13.06 3.67
N CYS A 24 28.69 -13.54 3.91
CA CYS A 24 27.52 -13.31 3.08
C CYS A 24 26.88 -11.92 3.23
N GLY A 25 27.48 -11.02 4.02
CA GLY A 25 26.83 -9.77 4.41
C GLY A 25 25.52 -10.04 5.17
N ASP A 26 24.71 -9.00 5.38
CA ASP A 26 23.40 -9.07 6.03
C ASP A 26 22.34 -9.86 5.20
N ASP A 27 22.79 -10.61 4.19
CA ASP A 27 22.00 -11.30 3.16
C ASP A 27 22.19 -12.82 3.30
N SER A 28 21.77 -13.39 4.43
CA SER A 28 21.83 -14.85 4.66
C SER A 28 20.60 -15.61 4.17
N CYS A 29 19.69 -14.94 3.45
CA CYS A 29 18.49 -15.52 2.87
C CYS A 29 18.61 -15.54 1.35
N LEU A 30 17.92 -16.48 0.69
CA LEU A 30 17.86 -16.50 -0.77
C LEU A 30 17.34 -15.16 -1.32
N GLU A 31 17.68 -14.81 -2.56
CA GLU A 31 17.16 -13.59 -3.21
C GLU A 31 15.61 -13.51 -3.18
N SER A 32 14.94 -14.65 -3.13
CA SER A 32 13.48 -14.78 -3.04
C SER A 32 12.93 -14.81 -1.60
N GLU A 33 13.78 -14.63 -0.59
CA GLU A 33 13.45 -14.72 0.82
C GLU A 33 13.86 -13.44 1.55
N ARG A 34 13.18 -13.18 2.67
CA ARG A 34 13.49 -12.08 3.57
C ARG A 34 13.76 -12.59 4.96
N GLN A 35 14.66 -11.90 5.67
CA GLN A 35 15.07 -12.29 7.01
C GLN A 35 14.21 -11.59 8.08
N CYS A 36 13.58 -12.38 8.92
CA CYS A 36 12.98 -12.01 10.20
C CYS A 36 14.06 -11.46 11.17
N LEU A 37 13.68 -10.69 12.20
CA LEU A 37 14.63 -10.14 13.20
C LEU A 37 15.24 -11.24 14.07
N ASP A 38 14.58 -12.39 14.17
CA ASP A 38 15.13 -13.58 14.83
C ASP A 38 16.14 -14.35 13.96
N GLY A 39 16.35 -13.91 12.72
CA GLY A 39 17.24 -14.51 11.73
C GLY A 39 16.58 -15.56 10.82
N THR A 40 15.29 -15.85 10.98
CA THR A 40 14.54 -16.80 10.15
C THR A 40 14.31 -16.25 8.74
N CYS A 41 14.55 -17.04 7.71
CA CYS A 41 14.20 -16.67 6.34
C CYS A 41 12.78 -17.14 6.00
N ILE A 42 11.95 -16.24 5.53
CA ILE A 42 10.62 -16.55 4.98
C ILE A 42 10.55 -16.10 3.52
N PRO A 43 9.66 -16.68 2.70
CA PRO A 43 9.45 -16.21 1.33
C PRO A 43 9.15 -14.71 1.34
N ALA A 44 9.73 -13.95 0.40
CA ALA A 44 9.45 -12.52 0.28
C ALA A 44 7.95 -12.23 0.06
N ASP A 45 7.22 -13.18 -0.55
CA ASP A 45 5.77 -13.12 -0.75
C ASP A 45 4.96 -13.29 0.55
N TRP A 46 5.58 -13.72 1.65
CA TRP A 46 4.96 -13.82 2.99
C TRP A 46 5.16 -12.55 3.82
N TRP A 47 5.87 -11.56 3.27
CA TRP A 47 5.97 -10.26 3.93
C TRP A 47 4.68 -9.48 3.65
N CYS A 48 3.96 -9.09 4.70
CA CYS A 48 2.70 -8.36 4.64
C CYS A 48 1.60 -9.11 3.88
N ASP A 49 1.56 -10.44 4.01
CA ASP A 49 0.55 -11.30 3.38
C ASP A 49 -0.69 -11.50 4.26
N GLY A 50 -0.74 -10.86 5.43
CA GLY A 50 -1.80 -10.98 6.43
C GLY A 50 -1.64 -12.21 7.32
N GLY A 51 -0.54 -12.95 7.17
CA GLY A 51 -0.17 -14.14 7.92
C GLY A 51 1.12 -13.93 8.71
N TYR A 52 1.16 -14.41 9.95
CA TYR A 52 2.37 -14.36 10.75
C TYR A 52 3.32 -15.50 10.37
N GLY A 53 4.23 -15.24 9.44
CA GLY A 53 5.38 -16.04 9.06
C GLY A 53 6.59 -15.86 9.99
N CYS A 54 6.85 -14.66 10.52
CA CYS A 54 7.94 -14.42 11.48
C CYS A 54 7.50 -14.67 12.94
N SER A 55 8.44 -15.05 13.80
CA SER A 55 8.17 -15.44 15.20
C SER A 55 7.67 -14.29 16.08
N GLN A 56 8.01 -13.05 15.72
CA GLN A 56 7.52 -11.84 16.36
C GLN A 56 6.45 -11.11 15.53
N GLY A 57 6.06 -11.68 14.39
CA GLY A 57 5.14 -11.05 13.44
C GLY A 57 5.69 -9.80 12.78
N GLU A 58 7.03 -9.69 12.66
CA GLU A 58 7.65 -8.52 12.07
C GLU A 58 7.45 -8.39 10.57
N ASP A 59 7.25 -9.52 9.90
CA ASP A 59 6.78 -9.61 8.52
C ASP A 59 5.45 -8.88 8.29
N GLU A 60 4.63 -8.76 9.33
CA GLU A 60 3.35 -8.03 9.29
C GLU A 60 3.42 -6.64 9.95
N SER A 61 4.52 -6.30 10.63
CA SER A 61 4.64 -5.05 11.38
C SER A 61 5.63 -4.05 10.79
N ASP A 62 6.60 -4.52 9.99
CA ASP A 62 7.59 -3.69 9.30
C ASP A 62 7.40 -3.75 7.78
N CYS A 63 6.20 -3.36 7.35
CA CYS A 63 5.80 -3.28 5.94
C CYS A 63 6.28 -1.99 5.25
N GLY A 64 7.18 -1.20 5.86
CA GLY A 64 7.72 0.02 5.26
C GLY A 64 6.69 1.10 4.86
N GLY A 65 5.45 1.01 5.37
CA GLY A 65 4.33 1.88 4.96
C GLY A 65 3.54 1.37 3.74
N LEU A 66 3.87 0.20 3.20
CA LEU A 66 3.11 -0.54 2.19
C LEU A 66 2.34 -1.65 2.87
N THR A 67 1.34 -1.27 3.66
CA THR A 67 0.38 -2.20 4.29
C THR A 67 -0.70 -2.65 3.31
N CYS A 68 -0.80 -2.00 2.16
CA CYS A 68 -1.74 -2.30 1.08
C CYS A 68 -0.98 -2.34 -0.24
N TYR A 69 -1.54 -3.04 -1.24
CA TYR A 69 -0.95 -3.11 -2.59
C TYR A 69 -0.82 -1.71 -3.22
N GLU A 70 -0.02 -1.58 -4.29
CA GLU A 70 0.13 -0.33 -5.08
C GLU A 70 -1.22 0.34 -5.42
N ASP A 71 -2.25 -0.47 -5.60
CA ASP A 71 -3.57 -0.09 -6.06
C ASP A 71 -4.60 0.00 -4.90
N GLU A 72 -4.14 0.05 -3.65
CA GLU A 72 -5.00 0.00 -2.46
C GLU A 72 -4.65 1.09 -1.43
N PHE A 73 -5.67 1.67 -0.82
CA PHE A 73 -5.58 2.61 0.30
C PHE A 73 -5.82 1.93 1.64
N GLN A 74 -5.07 2.38 2.64
CA GLN A 74 -5.22 1.91 4.01
C GLN A 74 -6.21 2.78 4.80
N CYS A 75 -7.28 2.15 5.29
CA CYS A 75 -8.18 2.70 6.30
C CYS A 75 -7.46 2.90 7.66
N LEU A 76 -7.95 3.77 8.53
CA LEU A 76 -7.32 4.02 9.85
C LEU A 76 -7.30 2.78 10.77
N ASN A 77 -8.18 1.81 10.55
CA ASN A 77 -8.20 0.53 11.26
C ASN A 77 -7.16 -0.48 10.73
N GLY A 78 -6.42 -0.12 9.68
CA GLY A 78 -5.44 -0.97 9.01
C GLY A 78 -5.99 -1.83 7.87
N SER A 79 -7.29 -1.74 7.54
CA SER A 79 -7.87 -2.45 6.40
C SER A 79 -7.47 -1.80 5.08
N CYS A 80 -7.33 -2.59 4.03
CA CYS A 80 -7.03 -2.12 2.68
C CYS A 80 -8.28 -2.15 1.81
N ILE A 81 -8.47 -1.10 1.04
CA ILE A 81 -9.53 -0.97 0.04
C ILE A 81 -8.88 -0.58 -1.29
N SER A 82 -9.45 -1.00 -2.42
CA SER A 82 -8.98 -0.55 -3.74
C SER A 82 -9.01 0.98 -3.84
N ASP A 83 -8.08 1.54 -4.60
CA ASP A 83 -8.11 2.92 -5.08
C ASP A 83 -9.48 3.36 -5.64
N ASN A 84 -10.18 2.45 -6.31
CA ASN A 84 -11.51 2.69 -6.87
C ASN A 84 -12.60 2.86 -5.79
N TYR A 85 -12.33 2.44 -4.55
CA TYR A 85 -13.23 2.57 -3.40
C TYR A 85 -12.87 3.77 -2.52
N TRP A 86 -11.87 4.55 -2.93
CA TRP A 86 -11.55 5.81 -2.27
C TRP A 86 -12.39 6.92 -2.90
N CYS A 87 -13.23 7.58 -2.10
CA CYS A 87 -14.13 8.65 -2.56
C CYS A 87 -15.13 8.20 -3.63
N ASP A 88 -15.65 6.98 -3.52
CA ASP A 88 -16.59 6.43 -4.50
C ASP A 88 -18.05 6.71 -4.13
N GLY A 89 -18.29 7.38 -2.98
CA GLY A 89 -19.62 7.65 -2.46
C GLY A 89 -20.19 6.49 -1.64
N GLU A 90 -19.45 5.40 -1.49
CA GLU A 90 -19.80 4.25 -0.66
C GLU A 90 -18.86 4.14 0.55
N ILE A 91 -19.41 3.76 1.70
CA ILE A 91 -18.60 3.57 2.91
C ILE A 91 -17.95 2.18 2.83
N ASN A 92 -16.71 2.15 2.39
CA ASN A 92 -15.84 0.97 2.32
C ASN A 92 -14.91 0.88 3.55
N CYS A 93 -14.52 2.01 4.17
CA CYS A 93 -13.81 2.01 5.46
C CYS A 93 -14.76 2.07 6.67
N LEU A 94 -14.31 1.49 7.79
CA LEU A 94 -15.13 1.26 8.99
C LEU A 94 -15.64 2.54 9.66
N GLN A 95 -14.96 3.67 9.48
CA GLN A 95 -15.41 4.99 9.96
C GLN A 95 -15.60 5.98 8.81
N ALA A 96 -15.88 5.49 7.60
CA ALA A 96 -16.04 6.29 6.38
C ALA A 96 -14.83 7.18 6.08
N GLU A 97 -13.63 6.72 6.45
CA GLU A 97 -12.39 7.47 6.22
C GLU A 97 -12.01 7.54 4.74
N ASP A 98 -12.41 6.53 3.97
CA ASP A 98 -12.35 6.48 2.51
C ASP A 98 -13.18 7.57 1.85
N GLU A 99 -14.24 8.02 2.52
CA GLU A 99 -15.12 9.10 2.08
C GLU A 99 -14.70 10.46 2.68
N ASN A 100 -13.68 10.50 3.53
CA ASN A 100 -13.14 11.73 4.12
C ASN A 100 -12.02 12.29 3.25
N CYS A 101 -12.37 12.61 2.02
CA CYS A 101 -11.47 12.88 0.91
C CYS A 101 -10.77 14.26 0.94
N GLY A 102 -10.50 14.81 2.13
CA GLY A 102 -9.62 15.96 2.31
C GLY A 102 -9.86 17.11 1.34
N GLY A 103 -11.08 17.65 1.27
CA GLY A 103 -11.37 19.03 0.84
C GLY A 103 -11.03 19.49 -0.59
N ASP A 104 -10.48 18.66 -1.49
CA ASP A 104 -10.08 19.11 -2.84
C ASP A 104 -10.28 18.05 -3.95
N SER A 105 -11.08 17.01 -3.72
CA SER A 105 -11.06 15.76 -4.50
C SER A 105 -12.40 15.39 -5.15
N CYS A 106 -13.15 16.38 -5.66
CA CYS A 106 -14.12 16.04 -6.68
C CYS A 106 -13.39 15.43 -7.89
N GLN A 107 -14.03 14.53 -8.63
CA GLN A 107 -13.43 13.96 -9.84
C GLN A 107 -12.97 15.06 -10.79
N GLU A 108 -12.00 14.80 -11.68
CA GLU A 108 -11.50 15.81 -12.63
C GLU A 108 -12.62 16.46 -13.47
N SER A 109 -13.74 15.75 -13.65
CA SER A 109 -14.96 16.20 -14.34
C SER A 109 -16.03 16.83 -13.45
N GLU A 110 -15.75 17.04 -12.17
CA GLU A 110 -16.69 17.55 -11.17
C GLU A 110 -16.14 18.80 -10.49
N ARG A 111 -17.05 19.64 -9.98
CA ARG A 111 -16.75 20.83 -9.20
C ARG A 111 -17.35 20.71 -7.82
N GLN A 112 -16.63 21.26 -6.85
CA GLN A 112 -17.05 21.23 -5.46
C GLN A 112 -17.93 22.44 -5.11
N CYS A 113 -19.08 22.16 -4.52
CA CYS A 113 -19.94 23.09 -3.81
C CYS A 113 -19.29 23.53 -2.48
N LEU A 114 -19.69 24.66 -1.92
CA LEU A 114 -19.17 25.19 -0.64
C LEU A 114 -19.52 24.32 0.56
N ASP A 115 -20.55 23.48 0.44
CA ASP A 115 -20.93 22.48 1.45
C ASP A 115 -20.10 21.20 1.37
N GLY A 116 -19.19 21.10 0.39
CA GLY A 116 -18.33 19.95 0.15
C GLY A 116 -18.87 18.93 -0.85
N SER A 117 -20.11 19.10 -1.34
CA SER A 117 -20.71 18.23 -2.36
C SER A 117 -20.02 18.40 -3.71
N CYS A 118 -19.98 17.35 -4.53
CA CYS A 118 -19.47 17.41 -5.90
C CYS A 118 -20.62 17.35 -6.90
N ILE A 119 -20.60 18.23 -7.89
CA ILE A 119 -21.53 18.22 -9.01
C ILE A 119 -20.74 18.15 -10.33
N PRO A 120 -21.30 17.58 -11.42
CA PRO A 120 -20.66 17.61 -12.73
C PRO A 120 -20.26 19.03 -13.13
N ALA A 121 -19.08 19.20 -13.71
CA ALA A 121 -18.63 20.52 -14.17
C ALA A 121 -19.53 21.13 -15.25
N ASP A 122 -20.31 20.31 -15.95
CA ASP A 122 -21.33 20.71 -16.93
C ASP A 122 -22.59 21.31 -16.28
N TRP A 123 -22.82 21.06 -14.98
CA TRP A 123 -23.92 21.61 -14.18
C TRP A 123 -23.54 22.94 -13.52
N TRP A 124 -22.32 23.40 -13.77
CA TRP A 124 -21.91 24.74 -13.34
C TRP A 124 -22.40 25.76 -14.36
N CYS A 125 -23.21 26.74 -13.94
CA CYS A 125 -23.80 27.76 -14.81
C CYS A 125 -24.76 27.21 -15.89
N ASP A 126 -25.50 26.15 -15.56
CA ASP A 126 -26.44 25.52 -16.48
C ASP A 126 -27.87 26.09 -16.37
N GLY A 127 -28.11 26.93 -15.37
CA GLY A 127 -29.39 27.59 -15.10
C GLY A 127 -30.27 26.88 -14.07
N GLU A 128 -29.82 25.76 -13.50
CA GLU A 128 -30.45 25.06 -12.38
C GLU A 128 -29.58 25.16 -11.12
N TYR A 129 -30.20 25.13 -9.94
CA TYR A 129 -29.47 25.18 -8.67
C TYR A 129 -29.20 23.74 -8.20
N ASP A 130 -28.02 23.23 -8.51
CA ASP A 130 -27.54 21.91 -8.15
C ASP A 130 -26.75 21.90 -6.84
N CYS A 131 -26.05 23.00 -6.51
CA CYS A 131 -25.44 23.16 -5.19
C CYS A 131 -26.45 23.61 -4.12
N SER A 132 -26.25 23.17 -2.87
CA SER A 132 -27.16 23.43 -1.74
C SER A 132 -27.42 24.91 -1.43
N GLN A 133 -26.46 25.78 -1.76
CA GLN A 133 -26.60 27.24 -1.60
C GLN A 133 -26.72 27.97 -2.95
N GLY A 134 -26.82 27.23 -4.05
CA GLY A 134 -26.90 27.78 -5.41
C GLY A 134 -25.63 28.51 -5.86
N GLU A 135 -24.47 28.16 -5.30
CA GLU A 135 -23.20 28.80 -5.65
C GLU A 135 -22.71 28.49 -7.07
N ASP A 136 -23.09 27.32 -7.58
CA ASP A 136 -22.93 26.89 -8.98
C ASP A 136 -23.53 27.88 -9.99
N GLU A 137 -24.59 28.59 -9.61
CA GLU A 137 -25.27 29.60 -10.44
C GLU A 137 -24.96 31.05 -10.03
N SER A 138 -24.19 31.23 -8.95
CA SER A 138 -23.92 32.55 -8.38
C SER A 138 -22.61 33.18 -8.88
N ASP A 139 -21.64 32.36 -9.28
CA ASP A 139 -20.31 32.81 -9.77
C ASP A 139 -20.02 32.28 -11.19
N CYS A 140 -20.80 32.81 -12.12
CA CYS A 140 -20.70 32.69 -13.57
C CYS A 140 -20.33 34.08 -14.18
#